data_AF-A0A936U5L0-F1
#
_entry.id   AF-A0A936U5L0-F1
#
_cell.length_a   1.000
_cell.length_b   1.000
_cell.length_c   1.000
_cell.angle_alpha   90.00
_cell.angle_beta   90.00
_cell.angle_gamma   90.00
#
_symmetry.space_group_name_H-M   'P 1'
#
loop_
_entity.id
_entity.type
_entity.pdbx_description
1 polymer ?
#
loop_
_entity_poly.entity_id
_entity_poly.type
_entity_poly.pdbx_seq_one_letter_code
_entity_poly.pdbx_strand_id
1 'polypeptide(L)'
;MEDPFRLGLLLGNMYSRDVMEGPARPLEARLRWDIAESITCDIITFSGINLSGKRTHIKVFPSGVKGDVEGHDVQSVVVIAPLNTRVIFKTSAAEEGWEDMPWRTVDMIPGKVRANKAGKPAVNIPDLDAYNEPDAQRVDPDLVSTFAHVERIEDGKGWTFGHRGALKLKGNIRAVRIEKLPTKG
;
A
#
# COMPACT_ATOMS: atom_id res chain seq x y z
N MET A 1 61.13 12.97 -31.73
CA MET A 1 60.48 12.61 -33.01
C MET A 1 59.72 11.33 -32.71
N GLU A 2 58.52 11.47 -32.13
CA GLU A 2 57.23 11.31 -32.83
C GLU A 2 57.03 9.82 -33.16
N ASP A 3 56.05 9.08 -32.64
CA ASP A 3 54.64 9.40 -32.38
C ASP A 3 53.99 8.27 -31.52
N PRO A 4 53.32 8.55 -30.39
CA PRO A 4 52.59 7.56 -29.61
C PRO A 4 51.10 7.53 -30.02
N PHE A 5 50.78 7.04 -31.22
CA PHE A 5 49.41 6.76 -31.64
C PHE A 5 49.35 5.47 -32.46
N ARG A 6 49.00 4.35 -31.80
CA ARG A 6 48.19 3.22 -32.32
C ARG A 6 48.29 2.01 -31.38
N LEU A 7 47.52 2.06 -30.30
CA LEU A 7 46.98 0.87 -29.64
C LEU A 7 45.59 1.25 -29.14
N GLY A 8 44.72 1.54 -30.10
CA GLY A 8 43.28 1.57 -29.92
C GLY A 8 42.71 0.18 -30.16
N LEU A 9 41.68 -0.15 -29.38
CA LEU A 9 40.86 -1.38 -29.36
C LEU A 9 41.35 -2.51 -28.45
N LEU A 10 41.04 -2.35 -27.17
CA LEU A 10 40.21 -3.26 -26.36
C LEU A 10 40.22 -2.68 -24.94
N LEU A 11 39.06 -2.62 -24.27
CA LEU A 11 38.78 -1.91 -23.02
C LEU A 11 38.26 -0.47 -23.21
N GLY A 12 37.25 -0.32 -24.07
CA GLY A 12 36.32 0.80 -24.06
C GLY A 12 34.94 0.33 -23.62
N ASN A 13 34.33 1.07 -22.68
CA ASN A 13 32.93 1.03 -22.25
C ASN A 13 32.58 0.17 -21.02
N MET A 14 33.33 0.38 -19.94
CA MET A 14 32.71 0.51 -18.61
C MET A 14 31.95 1.86 -18.58
N TYR A 15 30.70 1.85 -18.10
CA TYR A 15 29.74 2.97 -18.05
C TYR A 15 29.05 3.33 -19.36
N SER A 16 28.37 2.35 -19.99
CA SER A 16 27.18 2.68 -20.79
C SER A 16 25.99 2.82 -19.84
N ARG A 17 25.36 3.99 -19.92
CA ARG A 17 24.02 4.29 -19.40
C ARG A 17 23.06 3.20 -19.87
N ASP A 18 22.57 2.40 -18.93
CA ASP A 18 21.24 1.77 -18.94
C ASP A 18 20.91 1.37 -17.49
N VAL A 19 20.89 2.41 -16.64
CA VAL A 19 20.04 2.41 -15.46
C VAL A 19 18.64 2.71 -15.98
N MET A 20 17.63 1.97 -15.50
CA MET A 20 16.18 2.16 -15.71
C MET A 20 15.50 1.30 -16.79
N GLU A 21 15.72 -0.02 -16.80
CA GLU A 21 14.62 -0.93 -17.17
C GLU A 21 14.43 -1.94 -16.04
N GLY A 22 13.52 -1.62 -15.11
CA GLY A 22 13.00 -2.62 -14.19
C GLY A 22 12.43 -3.79 -14.98
N PRO A 23 12.48 -5.03 -14.43
CA PRO A 23 12.02 -6.20 -15.17
C PRO A 23 10.61 -5.95 -15.71
N ALA A 24 10.43 -6.23 -17.01
CA ALA A 24 9.16 -6.18 -17.70
C ALA A 24 8.06 -6.76 -16.79
N ARG A 25 7.06 -5.92 -16.46
CA ARG A 25 6.02 -6.25 -15.49
C ARG A 25 5.36 -7.58 -15.90
N PRO A 26 5.34 -8.61 -15.05
CA PRO A 26 4.46 -9.73 -15.29
C PRO A 26 3.03 -9.18 -15.33
N LEU A 27 2.31 -9.50 -16.41
CA LEU A 27 0.89 -9.26 -16.57
C LEU A 27 0.12 -9.64 -15.29
N GLU A 28 -0.81 -8.79 -14.88
CA GLU A 28 -2.12 -9.21 -14.37
C GLU A 28 -2.17 -10.14 -13.14
N ALA A 29 -1.23 -10.03 -12.20
CA ALA A 29 -1.41 -10.68 -10.91
C ALA A 29 -2.47 -9.91 -10.10
N ARG A 30 -3.69 -10.45 -10.05
CA ARG A 30 -4.76 -10.05 -9.12
C ARG A 30 -4.20 -9.87 -7.71
N LEU A 31 -4.77 -8.94 -6.95
CA LEU A 31 -4.42 -8.79 -5.54
C LEU A 31 -4.60 -10.12 -4.80
N ARG A 32 -3.55 -10.52 -4.08
CA ARG A 32 -3.64 -11.62 -3.11
C ARG A 32 -4.36 -11.12 -1.85
N TRP A 33 -5.25 -11.94 -1.32
CA TRP A 33 -6.04 -11.62 -0.13
C TRP A 33 -5.75 -12.62 0.99
N ASP A 34 -5.25 -12.11 2.11
CA ASP A 34 -5.01 -12.89 3.32
C ASP A 34 -6.02 -12.43 4.39
N ILE A 35 -7.12 -13.17 4.59
CA ILE A 35 -8.26 -12.73 5.40
C ILE A 35 -8.37 -13.60 6.64
N ALA A 36 -8.31 -13.00 7.83
CA ALA A 36 -8.55 -13.71 9.08
C ALA A 36 -10.01 -14.18 9.21
N GLU A 37 -10.20 -15.25 9.97
CA GLU A 37 -11.52 -15.82 10.23
C GLU A 37 -12.49 -14.79 10.83
N SER A 38 -13.77 -14.92 10.46
CA SER A 38 -14.88 -14.11 11.01
C SER A 38 -14.80 -12.58 10.78
N ILE A 39 -13.97 -12.11 9.85
CA ILE A 39 -13.96 -10.69 9.45
C ILE A 39 -14.79 -10.47 8.18
N THR A 40 -15.67 -9.47 8.24
CA THR A 40 -16.32 -8.89 7.06
C THR A 40 -15.98 -7.41 6.98
N CYS A 41 -15.63 -6.93 5.80
CA CYS A 41 -15.38 -5.50 5.57
C CYS A 41 -15.63 -5.13 4.11
N ASP A 42 -15.73 -3.84 3.84
CA ASP A 42 -15.74 -3.29 2.49
C ASP A 42 -14.45 -2.48 2.28
N ILE A 43 -13.79 -2.70 1.15
CA ILE A 43 -12.69 -1.86 0.68
C ILE A 43 -13.15 -1.22 -0.62
N ILE A 44 -13.11 0.11 -0.68
CA ILE A 44 -13.41 0.88 -1.88
C ILE A 44 -12.10 1.45 -2.38
N THR A 45 -11.67 1.05 -3.56
CA THR A 45 -10.42 1.52 -4.18
C THR A 45 -10.71 2.54 -5.27
N PHE A 46 -9.73 3.40 -5.51
CA PHE A 46 -9.78 4.50 -6.45
C PHE A 46 -8.48 4.58 -7.25
N SER A 47 -8.61 4.78 -8.56
CA SER A 47 -7.47 4.92 -9.49
C SER A 47 -6.80 6.27 -9.49
N GLY A 48 -7.37 7.26 -8.80
CA GLY A 48 -6.75 8.55 -8.52
C GLY A 48 -6.54 8.76 -7.03
N ILE A 49 -5.71 9.74 -6.68
CA ILE A 49 -5.64 10.29 -5.32
C ILE A 49 -6.94 11.06 -4.99
N ASN A 50 -7.12 11.44 -3.73
CA ASN A 50 -8.29 12.18 -3.23
C ASN A 50 -9.62 11.47 -3.52
N LEU A 51 -9.64 10.14 -3.44
CA LEU A 51 -10.83 9.31 -3.65
C LEU A 51 -11.49 9.55 -5.03
N SER A 52 -10.66 9.76 -6.05
CA SER A 52 -11.09 10.13 -7.41
C SER A 52 -10.78 9.04 -8.44
N GLY A 53 -11.27 9.21 -9.67
CA GLY A 53 -11.05 8.27 -10.76
C GLY A 53 -11.99 7.06 -10.73
N LYS A 54 -11.54 5.94 -11.32
CA LYS A 54 -12.32 4.71 -11.38
C LYS A 54 -12.48 4.16 -9.97
N ARG A 55 -13.73 3.94 -9.57
CA ARG A 55 -14.11 3.41 -8.26
C ARG A 55 -14.42 1.93 -8.37
N THR A 56 -13.79 1.11 -7.52
CA THR A 56 -14.09 -0.31 -7.39
C THR A 56 -14.48 -0.62 -5.94
N HIS A 57 -15.58 -1.34 -5.75
CA HIS A 57 -16.03 -1.76 -4.42
C HIS A 57 -15.80 -3.26 -4.25
N ILE A 58 -14.92 -3.60 -3.30
CA ILE A 58 -14.57 -4.97 -2.94
C ILE A 58 -15.24 -5.30 -1.60
N LYS A 59 -16.07 -6.34 -1.59
CA LYS A 59 -16.66 -6.88 -0.37
C LYS A 59 -15.81 -8.05 0.10
N VAL A 60 -15.39 -8.01 1.35
CA VAL A 60 -14.57 -9.03 1.98
C VAL A 60 -15.43 -9.86 2.94
N PHE A 61 -15.32 -11.17 2.82
CA PHE A 61 -15.94 -12.17 3.67
C PHE A 61 -14.87 -13.12 4.21
N PRO A 62 -15.16 -13.88 5.28
CA PRO A 62 -14.21 -14.88 5.78
C PRO A 62 -13.82 -15.92 4.72
N SER A 63 -14.72 -16.23 3.78
CA SER A 63 -14.50 -17.19 2.70
C SER A 63 -13.83 -16.61 1.45
N GLY A 64 -13.45 -15.33 1.45
CA GLY A 64 -12.84 -14.66 0.29
C GLY A 64 -13.48 -13.32 -0.05
N VAL A 65 -13.23 -12.83 -1.28
CA VAL A 65 -13.67 -11.50 -1.72
C VAL A 65 -14.67 -11.55 -2.88
N LYS A 66 -15.50 -10.51 -2.97
CA LYS A 66 -16.34 -10.22 -4.13
C LYS A 66 -16.01 -8.84 -4.67
N GLY A 67 -15.48 -8.80 -5.89
CA GLY A 67 -14.90 -7.63 -6.53
C GLY A 67 -13.50 -7.97 -7.02
N ASP A 68 -13.05 -7.32 -8.08
CA ASP A 68 -11.73 -7.53 -8.65
C ASP A 68 -11.07 -6.17 -8.86
N VAL A 69 -9.82 -6.05 -8.43
CA VAL A 69 -9.01 -4.86 -8.65
C VAL A 69 -7.58 -5.27 -8.90
N GLU A 70 -6.98 -4.62 -9.90
CA GLU A 70 -5.56 -4.75 -10.16
C GLU A 70 -4.83 -3.79 -9.22
N GLY A 71 -3.86 -4.31 -8.49
CA GLY A 71 -3.19 -3.54 -7.43
C GLY A 71 -2.45 -2.29 -7.92
N HIS A 72 -2.11 -2.24 -9.22
CA HIS A 72 -1.48 -1.07 -9.83
C HIS A 72 -2.44 0.10 -10.09
N ASP A 73 -3.74 -0.17 -10.07
CA ASP A 73 -4.79 0.85 -10.18
C ASP A 73 -5.16 1.45 -8.82
N VAL A 74 -4.48 1.10 -7.72
CA VAL A 74 -4.89 1.58 -6.40
C VAL A 74 -4.01 2.75 -5.97
N GLN A 75 -4.62 3.94 -5.89
CA GLN A 75 -3.96 5.19 -5.46
C GLN A 75 -4.51 5.70 -4.12
N SER A 76 -5.81 5.55 -3.91
CA SER A 76 -6.50 5.94 -2.69
C SER A 76 -7.59 4.93 -2.33
N VAL A 77 -7.97 4.85 -1.05
CA VAL A 77 -8.89 3.83 -0.55
C VAL A 77 -9.83 4.35 0.54
N VAL A 78 -10.98 3.70 0.68
CA VAL A 78 -11.83 3.77 1.86
C VAL A 78 -11.95 2.37 2.45
N VAL A 79 -11.66 2.25 3.74
CA VAL A 79 -11.81 1.01 4.50
C VAL A 79 -13.04 1.13 5.38
N ILE A 80 -13.98 0.20 5.28
CA ILE A 80 -15.18 0.13 6.12
C ILE A 80 -15.17 -1.23 6.81
N ALA A 81 -14.89 -1.26 8.10
CA ALA A 81 -14.66 -2.48 8.84
C ALA A 81 -15.11 -2.33 10.30
N PRO A 82 -15.40 -3.44 11.00
CA PRO A 82 -15.63 -3.41 12.45
C PRO A 82 -14.43 -2.80 13.17
N LEU A 83 -14.69 -2.20 14.34
CA LEU A 83 -13.61 -1.83 15.25
C LEU A 83 -12.78 -3.07 15.62
N ASN A 84 -11.53 -2.83 16.02
CA ASN A 84 -10.55 -3.87 16.31
C ASN A 84 -10.14 -4.71 15.09
N THR A 85 -10.27 -4.15 13.89
CA THR A 85 -9.80 -4.73 12.63
C THR A 85 -8.55 -3.99 12.16
N ARG A 86 -7.60 -4.73 11.60
CA ARG A 86 -6.39 -4.22 10.98
C ARG A 86 -6.38 -4.57 9.50
N VAL A 87 -6.12 -3.60 8.65
CA VAL A 87 -5.95 -3.79 7.21
C VAL A 87 -4.54 -3.37 6.81
N ILE A 88 -3.82 -4.26 6.15
CA ILE A 88 -2.42 -4.10 5.78
C ILE A 88 -2.32 -4.16 4.26
N PHE A 89 -1.83 -3.08 3.66
CA PHE A 89 -1.51 -3.01 2.24
C PHE A 89 -0.03 -3.30 2.05
N LYS A 90 0.30 -4.30 1.22
CA LYS A 90 1.66 -4.81 1.02
C LYS A 90 2.08 -4.67 -0.44
N THR A 91 3.33 -4.28 -0.70
CA THR A 91 3.90 -4.37 -2.06
C THR A 91 4.45 -5.75 -2.40
N SER A 92 4.49 -6.68 -1.45
CA SER A 92 4.85 -8.09 -1.66
C SER A 92 3.62 -8.98 -1.56
N ALA A 93 3.57 -10.01 -2.41
CA ALA A 93 2.58 -11.09 -2.32
C ALA A 93 3.09 -12.31 -1.52
N ALA A 94 4.34 -12.30 -1.07
CA ALA A 94 4.89 -13.36 -0.22
C ALA A 94 4.26 -13.33 1.19
N GLU A 95 4.20 -14.50 1.83
CA GLU A 95 3.84 -14.60 3.25
C GLU A 95 5.02 -14.31 4.18
N GLU A 96 6.23 -14.67 3.76
CA GLU A 96 7.47 -14.48 4.51
C GLU A 96 8.26 -13.31 3.93
N GLY A 97 8.90 -12.51 4.79
CA GLY A 97 9.80 -11.41 4.40
C GLY A 97 9.08 -10.23 3.72
N TRP A 98 7.76 -10.13 3.82
CA TRP A 98 7.03 -8.99 3.29
C TRP A 98 7.22 -7.74 4.16
N GLU A 99 7.58 -7.93 5.43
CA GLU A 99 7.83 -6.87 6.40
C GLU A 99 9.03 -6.00 6.00
N ASP A 100 10.00 -6.57 5.27
CA ASP A 100 11.17 -5.88 4.72
C ASP A 100 10.84 -5.03 3.48
N MET A 101 9.63 -5.17 2.95
CA MET A 101 9.14 -4.44 1.78
C MET A 101 8.20 -3.32 2.23
N PRO A 102 7.90 -2.33 1.37
CA PRO A 102 6.93 -1.30 1.74
C PRO A 102 5.55 -1.86 2.10
N TRP A 103 5.01 -1.39 3.22
CA TRP A 103 3.66 -1.71 3.67
C TRP A 103 3.05 -0.58 4.50
N ARG A 104 1.72 -0.52 4.51
CA ARG A 104 0.96 0.41 5.36
C ARG A 104 -0.18 -0.32 6.03
N THR A 105 -0.34 0.00 7.31
CA THR A 105 -1.39 -0.53 8.15
C THR A 105 -2.42 0.55 8.46
N VAL A 106 -3.67 0.10 8.56
CA VAL A 106 -4.85 0.88 8.95
C VAL A 106 -5.58 0.12 10.04
N ASP A 107 -5.56 0.69 11.23
CA ASP A 107 -6.18 0.12 12.42
C ASP A 107 -7.53 0.80 12.67
N MET A 108 -8.58 0.00 12.73
CA MET A 108 -9.94 0.45 13.01
C MET A 108 -10.14 0.60 14.52
N ILE A 109 -9.65 1.70 15.10
CA ILE A 109 -9.70 1.94 16.55
C ILE A 109 -10.74 3.00 16.95
N PRO A 110 -11.39 2.86 18.12
CA PRO A 110 -12.34 3.85 18.63
C PRO A 110 -11.75 5.27 18.70
N GLY A 111 -12.55 6.27 18.35
CA GLY A 111 -12.14 7.69 18.42
C GLY A 111 -11.17 8.14 17.33
N LYS A 112 -10.68 7.23 16.47
CA LYS A 112 -9.86 7.55 15.29
C LYS A 112 -10.48 7.10 13.98
N VAL A 113 -11.74 6.65 14.00
CA VAL A 113 -12.50 6.30 12.81
C VAL A 113 -13.86 6.97 12.90
N ARG A 114 -14.46 7.27 11.75
CA ARG A 114 -15.78 7.89 11.68
C ARG A 114 -16.83 6.87 11.26
N ALA A 115 -18.10 7.15 11.54
CA ALA A 115 -19.18 6.37 10.96
C ALA A 115 -19.44 6.80 9.50
N ASN A 116 -19.72 5.84 8.62
CA ASN A 116 -20.28 6.11 7.30
C ASN A 116 -21.80 6.38 7.39
N LYS A 117 -22.45 6.65 6.26
CA LYS A 117 -23.90 6.92 6.20
C LYS A 117 -24.78 5.79 6.77
N ALA A 118 -24.27 4.56 6.82
CA ALA A 118 -24.95 3.39 7.37
C ALA A 118 -24.56 3.10 8.82
N GLY A 119 -23.85 4.02 9.49
CA GLY A 119 -23.42 3.87 10.88
C GLY A 119 -22.19 2.95 11.07
N LYS A 120 -21.58 2.43 10.01
CA LYS A 120 -20.42 1.53 10.10
C LYS A 120 -19.11 2.32 10.22
N PRO A 121 -18.13 1.87 11.03
CA PRO A 121 -16.83 2.53 11.10
C PRO A 121 -16.12 2.53 9.76
N ALA A 122 -15.51 3.66 9.41
CA ALA A 122 -14.86 3.91 8.14
C ALA A 122 -13.65 4.84 8.29
N VAL A 123 -12.65 4.61 7.43
CA VAL A 123 -11.45 5.43 7.27
C VAL A 123 -11.26 5.75 5.80
N ASN A 124 -11.03 7.02 5.50
CA ASN A 124 -10.67 7.52 4.19
C ASN A 124 -9.16 7.71 4.11
N ILE A 125 -8.57 7.27 3.01
CA ILE A 125 -7.14 7.39 2.75
C ILE A 125 -7.00 8.02 1.36
N PRO A 126 -6.95 9.36 1.28
CA PRO A 126 -6.93 10.07 0.01
C PRO A 126 -5.60 9.91 -0.74
N ASP A 127 -4.51 9.53 -0.10
CA ASP A 127 -3.31 9.02 -0.76
C ASP A 127 -2.68 7.92 0.09
N LEU A 128 -2.41 6.76 -0.51
CA LEU A 128 -1.80 5.61 0.16
C LEU A 128 -0.39 5.87 0.69
N ASP A 129 0.34 6.81 0.10
CA ASP A 129 1.68 7.17 0.55
C ASP A 129 1.65 8.30 1.60
N ALA A 130 0.58 9.09 1.73
CA ALA A 130 0.53 10.25 2.63
C ALA A 130 -0.20 9.94 3.95
N TYR A 131 0.16 10.66 5.01
CA TYR A 131 -0.66 10.77 6.21
C TYR A 131 -1.75 11.82 5.98
N ASN A 132 -2.98 11.46 6.29
CA ASN A 132 -4.14 12.36 6.26
C ASN A 132 -5.06 11.94 7.40
N GLU A 133 -5.82 12.85 7.98
CA GLU A 133 -6.80 12.48 8.99
C GLU A 133 -7.79 11.41 8.47
N PRO A 134 -8.33 10.54 9.35
CA PRO A 134 -9.18 9.41 8.96
C PRO A 134 -10.42 9.76 8.14
N ASP A 135 -10.84 11.03 8.13
CA ASP A 135 -12.01 11.52 7.40
C ASP A 135 -11.66 12.41 6.20
N ALA A 136 -10.37 12.64 5.96
CA ALA A 136 -9.88 13.53 4.92
C ALA A 136 -10.41 13.12 3.53
N GLN A 137 -10.95 14.11 2.82
CA GLN A 137 -11.40 13.94 1.43
C GLN A 137 -10.30 14.27 0.42
N ARG A 138 -9.29 15.03 0.84
CA ARG A 138 -8.17 15.47 0.02
C ARG A 138 -6.87 15.43 0.81
N VAL A 139 -5.77 15.22 0.09
CA VAL A 139 -4.43 15.48 0.58
C VAL A 139 -4.26 17.00 0.70
N ASP A 140 -3.71 17.42 1.83
CA ASP A 140 -3.28 18.79 2.05
C ASP A 140 -1.76 18.87 1.77
N PRO A 141 -1.32 19.57 0.71
CA PRO A 141 0.09 19.70 0.33
C PRO A 141 0.96 20.31 1.42
N ASP A 142 0.39 21.18 2.26
CA ASP A 142 1.11 21.91 3.31
C ASP A 142 1.25 21.06 4.59
N LEU A 143 0.48 19.98 4.70
CA LEU A 143 0.48 19.03 5.83
C LEU A 143 0.96 17.63 5.42
N VAL A 144 1.66 17.48 4.28
CA VAL A 144 2.16 16.17 3.80
C VAL A 144 3.27 15.66 4.71
N SER A 145 2.85 15.11 5.84
CA SER A 145 3.60 14.15 6.62
C SER A 145 3.33 12.76 6.05
N THR A 146 4.31 11.88 6.18
CA THR A 146 4.11 10.46 5.89
C THR A 146 3.48 9.80 7.11
N PHE A 147 2.84 8.64 6.95
CA PHE A 147 2.39 7.87 8.11
C PHE A 147 3.59 7.53 9.03
N ALA A 148 3.32 7.27 10.31
CA ALA A 148 4.36 6.91 11.26
C ALA A 148 5.15 5.69 10.76
N HIS A 149 6.47 5.84 10.63
CA HIS A 149 7.34 4.76 10.15
C HIS A 149 7.70 3.85 11.32
N VAL A 150 7.48 2.56 11.14
CA VAL A 150 7.95 1.49 12.02
C VAL A 150 8.64 0.42 11.19
N GLU A 151 9.64 -0.25 11.76
CA GLU A 151 10.34 -1.36 11.09
C GLU A 151 9.52 -2.64 11.15
N ARG A 152 8.82 -2.86 12.27
CA ARG A 152 8.04 -4.07 12.51
C ARG A 152 6.59 -3.73 12.81
N ILE A 153 5.68 -4.65 12.48
CA ILE A 153 4.24 -4.43 12.64
C ILE A 153 3.83 -4.32 14.12
N GLU A 154 4.54 -4.98 15.03
CA GLU A 154 4.30 -4.98 16.47
C GLU A 154 4.59 -3.63 17.12
N ASP A 155 5.51 -2.86 16.52
CA ASP A 155 5.89 -1.53 17.00
C ASP A 155 4.88 -0.44 16.57
N GLY A 156 3.96 -0.79 15.66
CA GLY A 156 2.92 0.08 15.14
C GLY A 156 1.96 0.61 16.21
N LYS A 157 1.80 1.93 16.26
CA LYS A 157 0.86 2.62 17.17
C LYS A 157 -0.03 3.58 16.41
N GLY A 158 -1.28 3.71 16.85
CA GLY A 158 -2.26 4.63 16.27
C GLY A 158 -3.16 3.96 15.23
N TRP A 159 -3.78 4.77 14.37
CA TRP A 159 -4.72 4.29 13.36
C TRP A 159 -4.05 4.06 11.99
N THR A 160 -2.88 4.66 11.73
CA THR A 160 -2.09 4.37 10.54
C THR A 160 -0.59 4.50 10.81
N PHE A 161 0.16 3.52 10.32
CA PHE A 161 1.61 3.42 10.39
C PHE A 161 2.09 2.49 9.28
N GLY A 162 3.40 2.35 9.09
CA GLY A 162 3.91 1.46 8.04
C GLY A 162 5.41 1.42 7.94
N HIS A 163 5.89 0.68 6.96
CA HIS A 163 7.28 0.68 6.55
C HIS A 163 7.41 1.27 5.15
N ARG A 164 8.28 2.28 4.99
CA ARG A 164 8.64 2.82 3.68
C ARG A 164 9.97 2.25 3.23
N GLY A 165 9.93 1.37 2.23
CA GLY A 165 11.10 0.98 1.45
C GLY A 165 11.28 1.85 0.20
N ALA A 166 12.12 1.41 -0.74
CA ALA A 166 12.43 2.14 -1.96
C ALA A 166 11.24 2.29 -2.94
N LEU A 167 10.23 1.41 -2.85
CA LEU A 167 9.03 1.46 -3.69
C LEU A 167 7.89 2.22 -3.00
N LYS A 168 7.06 2.91 -3.80
CA LYS A 168 5.81 3.53 -3.33
C LYS A 168 4.72 2.47 -3.18
N LEU A 169 3.81 2.63 -2.23
CA LEU A 169 2.67 1.72 -2.08
C LEU A 169 1.65 1.93 -3.20
N LYS A 170 1.36 3.18 -3.53
CA LYS A 170 0.41 3.49 -4.60
C LYS A 170 0.87 2.91 -5.93
N GLY A 171 -0.05 2.23 -6.59
CA GLY A 171 0.23 1.53 -7.84
C GLY A 171 1.16 0.32 -7.73
N ASN A 172 1.54 -0.12 -6.52
CA ASN A 172 2.36 -1.31 -6.32
C ASN A 172 1.80 -2.27 -5.27
N ILE A 173 0.54 -2.12 -4.85
CA ILE A 173 -0.06 -3.09 -3.93
C ILE A 173 -0.12 -4.44 -4.65
N ARG A 174 0.36 -5.49 -3.98
CA ARG A 174 0.31 -6.88 -4.48
C ARG A 174 -0.54 -7.77 -3.60
N ALA A 175 -0.65 -7.44 -2.31
CA ALA A 175 -1.48 -8.16 -1.38
C ALA A 175 -2.13 -7.24 -0.35
N VAL A 176 -3.30 -7.67 0.14
CA VAL A 176 -4.00 -7.06 1.26
C VAL A 176 -4.22 -8.12 2.32
N ARG A 177 -3.73 -7.87 3.53
CA ARG A 177 -3.97 -8.71 4.71
C ARG A 177 -4.97 -8.03 5.64
N ILE A 178 -5.93 -8.79 6.13
CA ILE A 178 -7.00 -8.31 7.02
C ILE A 178 -7.04 -9.21 8.24
N GLU A 179 -6.85 -8.64 9.41
CA GLU A 179 -6.76 -9.38 10.66
C GLU A 179 -7.42 -8.65 11.83
N LYS A 180 -7.53 -9.33 12.97
CA LYS A 180 -7.90 -8.69 14.23
C LYS A 180 -6.68 -8.04 14.84
N LEU A 181 -6.88 -6.87 15.47
CA LEU A 181 -5.82 -6.31 16.30
C LEU A 181 -5.52 -7.28 17.46
N PRO A 182 -4.25 -7.41 17.84
CA PRO A 182 -3.89 -8.18 19.02
C PRO A 182 -4.58 -7.56 20.24
N THR A 183 -5.47 -8.33 20.86
CA THR A 183 -6.00 -8.00 22.19
C THR A 183 -4.81 -7.97 23.15
N LYS A 184 -4.59 -6.83 23.80
CA LYS A 184 -3.72 -6.79 24.98
C LYS A 184 -4.38 -7.70 26.01
N GLY A 185 -3.76 -8.85 26.27
CA GLY A 185 -4.12 -9.73 27.38
C GLY A 185 -3.87 -9.07 28.73
#